data_AF-A0A5R8NJY9-F1
#
_entry.id   AF-A0A5R8NJY9-F1
#
_cell.length_a   1.000
_cell.length_b   1.000
_cell.length_c   1.000
_cell.angle_alpha   90.00
_cell.angle_beta   90.00
_cell.angle_gamma   90.00
#
_symmetry.space_group_name_H-M   'P 1'
#
loop_
_entity.id
_entity.type
_entity.pdbx_description
1 polymer ?
#
loop_
_entity_poly.entity_id
_entity_poly.type
_entity_poly.pdbx_seq_one_letter_code
_entity_poly.pdbx_strand_id
1 'polypeptide(L)'
;MAVFISYHSSKRAVVEHMATYFARHDISTWYAPRDVPPGSSWDEAISHAIKESTALVLLFCSSADSSVHVKREIHLADKAKIPIYWVRLEKVQPERLGYYLAPTQWVDWLDQRDSTLDSLVSDLKRPTMHGRPLEPEQTPSTVAEVAVARWPSATIAFDNDRLAAEAAAHVYFRIARASPDRSVVLPTGRTATQLFRAMHRTAERYAPQPFGEARIISDTETFGVYERHHTSRTRHVLETLIEPLTERGLGPLPTQLHLLSGQITDRDPLVQAQRVLRLWPPAVHGISVSPTGEVLGYEVGMYTDPEQIVGDGCRIVELTEHGRRYIDPNQPSKSVLTIGLAAALECPGLMVLALDMSKSRILHQMTHHPETAGVPATLLRRNRTATIVTTRSIAEAAGIHDFQTPNSAEEGSEWILSRFT
;
A
#
# COMPACT_ATOMS: atom_id res chain seq x y z
N MET A 1 27.20 14.21 -23.82
CA MET A 1 25.86 14.13 -23.20
C MET A 1 25.37 12.70 -23.38
N ALA A 2 25.46 11.87 -22.34
CA ALA A 2 25.10 10.46 -22.45
C ALA A 2 23.61 10.26 -22.18
N VAL A 3 22.95 9.48 -23.03
CA VAL A 3 21.55 9.04 -22.87
C VAL A 3 21.57 7.53 -22.60
N PHE A 4 20.92 7.11 -21.51
CA PHE A 4 20.77 5.70 -21.17
C PHE A 4 19.60 5.11 -21.96
N ILE A 5 19.80 4.01 -22.69
CA ILE A 5 18.70 3.32 -23.38
C ILE A 5 18.30 2.07 -22.58
N SER A 6 17.10 2.10 -22.00
CA SER A 6 16.48 0.96 -21.32
C SER A 6 15.59 0.19 -22.30
N TYR A 7 15.81 -1.12 -22.40
CA TYR A 7 15.10 -1.97 -23.36
C TYR A 7 15.09 -3.43 -22.89
N HIS A 8 14.17 -4.23 -23.43
CA HIS A 8 14.23 -5.68 -23.30
C HIS A 8 15.21 -6.27 -24.32
N SER A 9 16.05 -7.23 -23.93
CA SER A 9 17.12 -7.81 -24.76
C SER A 9 16.68 -8.29 -26.15
N SER A 10 15.41 -8.70 -26.31
CA SER A 10 14.81 -9.07 -27.60
C SER A 10 14.75 -7.93 -28.63
N LYS A 11 14.92 -6.67 -28.21
CA LYS A 11 14.87 -5.48 -29.06
C LYS A 11 16.26 -4.92 -29.40
N ARG A 12 17.33 -5.70 -29.23
CA ARG A 12 18.72 -5.28 -29.45
C ARG A 12 18.96 -4.62 -30.82
N ALA A 13 18.46 -5.21 -31.90
CA ALA A 13 18.63 -4.64 -33.25
C ALA A 13 18.01 -3.23 -33.38
N VAL A 14 16.88 -2.98 -32.70
CA VAL A 14 16.21 -1.68 -32.68
C VAL A 14 17.03 -0.66 -31.87
N VAL A 15 17.63 -1.08 -30.76
CA VAL A 15 18.55 -0.22 -29.98
C VAL A 15 19.79 0.15 -30.76
N GLU A 16 20.39 -0.80 -31.47
CA GLU A 16 21.58 -0.56 -32.30
C GLU A 16 21.28 0.45 -33.43
N HIS A 17 20.09 0.34 -34.04
CA HIS A 17 19.60 1.32 -35.02
C HIS A 17 19.41 2.71 -34.40
N MET A 18 18.68 2.80 -33.28
CA MET A 18 18.48 4.08 -32.56
C MET A 18 19.80 4.70 -32.11
N ALA A 19 20.74 3.90 -31.60
CA ALA A 19 22.04 4.38 -31.16
C ALA A 19 22.88 4.93 -32.33
N THR A 20 22.81 4.29 -33.49
CA THR A 20 23.46 4.78 -34.72
C THR A 20 22.83 6.10 -35.16
N TYR A 21 21.50 6.20 -35.11
CA TYR A 21 20.78 7.42 -35.44
C TYR A 21 21.11 8.56 -34.46
N PHE A 22 21.09 8.33 -33.14
CA PHE A 22 21.48 9.31 -32.13
C PHE A 22 22.94 9.77 -32.29
N ALA A 23 23.85 8.87 -32.65
CA ALA A 23 25.25 9.21 -32.90
C ALA A 23 25.42 10.17 -34.09
N ARG A 24 24.61 10.04 -35.17
CA ARG A 24 24.60 10.99 -36.29
C ARG A 24 24.10 12.38 -35.88
N HIS A 25 23.42 12.49 -34.75
CA HIS A 25 22.96 13.74 -34.17
C HIS A 25 23.78 14.17 -32.95
N ASP A 26 25.02 13.69 -32.78
CA ASP A 26 25.93 14.05 -31.67
C ASP A 26 25.40 13.71 -30.26
N ILE A 27 24.50 12.72 -30.15
CA ILE A 27 24.01 12.20 -28.87
C ILE A 27 24.72 10.87 -28.57
N SER A 28 25.57 10.86 -27.55
CA SER A 28 26.20 9.64 -27.06
C SER A 28 25.18 8.77 -26.30
N THR A 29 25.23 7.46 -26.50
CA THR A 29 24.31 6.51 -25.87
C THR A 29 25.05 5.56 -24.94
N TRP A 30 24.37 5.09 -23.90
CA TRP A 30 24.81 3.98 -23.07
C TRP A 30 23.73 2.90 -23.04
N TYR A 31 24.08 1.64 -23.29
CA TYR A 31 23.18 0.50 -23.06
C TYR A 31 23.92 -0.81 -22.80
N ALA A 32 23.31 -1.68 -21.99
CA ALA A 32 23.82 -3.01 -21.72
C ALA A 32 23.50 -3.98 -22.88
N PRO A 33 24.37 -4.98 -23.17
CA PRO A 33 25.67 -5.22 -22.55
C PRO A 33 26.84 -4.41 -23.14
N ARG A 34 26.62 -3.60 -24.19
CA ARG A 34 27.69 -2.96 -24.98
C ARG A 34 28.66 -2.16 -24.12
N ASP A 35 28.13 -1.36 -23.21
CA ASP A 35 28.91 -0.37 -22.47
C ASP A 35 29.19 -0.79 -21.02
N VAL A 36 28.98 -2.07 -20.69
CA VAL A 36 29.34 -2.62 -19.38
C VAL A 36 30.82 -3.04 -19.40
N PRO A 37 31.69 -2.43 -18.57
CA PRO A 37 33.12 -2.75 -18.58
C PRO A 37 33.40 -4.22 -18.23
N PRO A 38 34.31 -4.90 -18.94
CA PRO A 38 34.74 -6.26 -18.58
C PRO A 38 35.26 -6.32 -17.13
N GLY A 39 34.75 -7.26 -16.35
CA GLY A 39 35.14 -7.44 -14.94
C GLY A 39 34.41 -6.54 -13.92
N SER A 40 33.50 -5.66 -14.36
CA SER A 40 32.65 -4.87 -13.46
C SER A 40 31.40 -5.62 -13.00
N SER A 41 30.85 -5.25 -11.83
CA SER A 41 29.53 -5.73 -11.42
C SER A 41 28.45 -5.08 -12.30
N TRP A 42 27.60 -5.91 -12.90
CA TRP A 42 26.62 -5.48 -13.92
C TRP A 42 25.63 -4.45 -13.39
N ASP A 43 25.18 -4.65 -12.15
CA ASP A 43 24.26 -3.77 -11.44
C ASP A 43 24.89 -2.43 -11.04
N GLU A 44 26.16 -2.44 -10.61
CA GLU A 44 26.91 -1.22 -10.31
C GLU A 44 27.16 -0.39 -11.56
N ALA A 45 27.56 -1.03 -12.66
CA ALA A 45 27.80 -0.37 -13.94
C ALA A 45 26.51 0.29 -14.48
N ILE A 46 25.38 -0.40 -14.43
CA ILE A 46 24.08 0.14 -14.84
C ILE A 46 23.66 1.31 -13.93
N SER A 47 23.77 1.15 -12.61
CA SER A 47 23.39 2.18 -11.63
C SER A 47 24.22 3.46 -11.81
N HIS A 48 25.53 3.31 -12.04
CA HIS A 48 26.42 4.42 -12.30
C HIS A 48 26.11 5.10 -13.64
N ALA A 49 25.96 4.33 -14.72
CA ALA A 49 25.64 4.85 -16.04
C ALA A 49 24.31 5.60 -16.09
N ILE A 50 23.28 5.14 -15.37
CA ILE A 50 22.03 5.87 -15.23
C ILE A 50 22.30 7.22 -14.60
N LYS A 51 22.97 7.28 -13.44
CA LYS A 51 23.21 8.54 -12.70
C LYS A 51 24.03 9.56 -13.48
N GLU A 52 24.93 9.12 -14.34
CA GLU A 52 25.75 10.01 -15.19
C GLU A 52 25.05 10.41 -16.50
N SER A 53 23.93 9.78 -16.81
CA SER A 53 23.15 10.09 -18.00
C SER A 53 22.27 11.31 -17.80
N THR A 54 22.13 12.09 -18.86
CA THR A 54 21.29 13.29 -18.90
C THR A 54 19.80 12.98 -19.09
N ALA A 55 19.50 11.80 -19.62
CA ALA A 55 18.15 11.29 -19.83
C ALA A 55 18.17 9.76 -19.91
N LEU A 56 17.03 9.14 -19.59
CA LEU A 56 16.76 7.74 -19.89
C LEU A 56 15.73 7.65 -21.03
N VAL A 57 16.02 6.87 -22.07
CA VAL A 57 15.09 6.53 -23.14
C VAL A 57 14.61 5.10 -22.94
N LEU A 58 13.32 4.91 -22.69
CA LEU A 58 12.68 3.60 -22.55
C LEU A 58 12.12 3.14 -23.90
N LEU A 59 12.59 2.00 -24.40
CA LEU A 59 11.96 1.32 -25.54
C LEU A 59 10.85 0.39 -25.07
N PHE A 60 9.63 0.91 -25.07
CA PHE A 60 8.47 0.23 -24.55
C PHE A 60 7.90 -0.80 -25.53
N CYS A 61 7.74 -2.04 -25.05
CA CYS A 61 7.10 -3.17 -25.72
C CYS A 61 6.57 -4.14 -24.66
N SER A 62 5.78 -5.16 -25.03
CA SER A 62 5.22 -6.13 -24.08
C SER A 62 6.30 -6.83 -23.23
N SER A 63 7.44 -7.18 -23.84
CA SER A 63 8.57 -7.79 -23.12
C SER A 63 9.30 -6.81 -22.20
N ALA A 64 9.32 -5.51 -22.52
CA ALA A 64 9.89 -4.49 -21.65
C ALA A 64 8.98 -4.18 -20.45
N ASP A 65 7.66 -4.16 -20.67
CA ASP A 65 6.66 -3.99 -19.60
C ASP A 65 6.79 -5.07 -18.52
N SER A 66 7.07 -6.31 -18.95
CA SER A 66 7.25 -7.46 -18.07
C SER A 66 8.66 -7.61 -17.49
N SER A 67 9.63 -6.80 -17.88
CA SER A 67 11.04 -6.96 -17.50
C SER A 67 11.37 -6.35 -16.13
N VAL A 68 11.88 -7.18 -15.23
CA VAL A 68 12.37 -6.75 -13.91
C VAL A 68 13.57 -5.81 -14.02
N HIS A 69 14.46 -6.04 -14.99
CA HIS A 69 15.63 -5.19 -15.21
C HIS A 69 15.23 -3.80 -15.69
N VAL A 70 14.34 -3.72 -16.68
CA VAL A 70 13.79 -2.44 -17.18
C VAL A 70 13.09 -1.68 -16.06
N LYS A 71 12.29 -2.37 -15.23
CA LYS A 71 11.62 -1.74 -14.07
C LYS A 71 12.60 -1.18 -13.04
N ARG A 72 13.73 -1.86 -12.79
CA ARG A 72 14.78 -1.37 -11.89
C ARG A 72 15.47 -0.14 -12.47
N GLU A 73 15.77 -0.14 -13.76
CA GLU A 73 16.40 0.99 -14.46
C GLU A 73 15.50 2.23 -14.42
N ILE A 74 14.20 2.09 -14.71
CA ILE A 74 13.21 3.17 -14.61
C ILE A 74 13.14 3.71 -13.17
N HIS A 75 13.11 2.83 -12.17
CA HIS A 75 13.09 3.25 -10.77
C HIS A 75 14.36 4.00 -10.35
N LEU A 76 15.53 3.57 -10.85
CA LEU A 76 16.80 4.26 -10.60
C LEU A 76 16.83 5.65 -11.24
N ALA A 77 16.33 5.78 -12.47
CA ALA A 77 16.23 7.07 -13.15
C ALA A 77 15.25 8.03 -12.43
N ASP A 78 14.08 7.53 -12.02
CA ASP A 78 13.11 8.32 -11.24
C ASP A 78 13.69 8.80 -9.90
N LYS A 79 14.40 7.90 -9.19
CA LYS A 79 15.10 8.24 -7.95
C LYS A 79 16.21 9.28 -8.17
N ALA A 80 16.93 9.18 -9.28
CA ALA A 80 17.99 10.11 -9.67
C ALA A 80 17.45 11.43 -10.29
N LYS A 81 16.12 11.57 -10.42
CA LYS A 81 15.46 12.72 -11.07
C LYS A 81 15.93 12.95 -12.51
N ILE A 82 16.23 11.85 -13.20
CA ILE A 82 16.62 11.85 -14.60
C ILE A 82 15.35 11.76 -15.45
N PRO A 83 15.18 12.64 -16.46
CA PRO A 83 14.00 12.61 -17.31
C PRO A 83 13.92 11.28 -18.08
N ILE A 84 12.71 10.71 -18.13
CA ILE A 84 12.45 9.44 -18.78
C ILE A 84 11.59 9.67 -20.02
N TYR A 85 12.17 9.47 -21.21
CA TYR A 85 11.51 9.58 -22.50
C TYR A 85 11.07 8.22 -22.98
N TRP A 86 9.81 8.07 -23.36
CA TRP A 86 9.30 6.75 -23.75
C TRP A 86 9.01 6.67 -25.21
N VAL A 87 9.54 5.59 -25.79
CA VAL A 87 9.44 5.29 -27.20
C VAL A 87 8.68 3.98 -27.33
N ARG A 88 7.46 4.06 -27.83
CA ARG A 88 6.58 2.90 -27.97
C ARG A 88 6.89 2.16 -29.26
N LEU A 89 7.29 0.90 -29.14
CA LEU A 89 7.60 0.02 -30.28
C LEU A 89 6.43 -0.89 -30.68
N GLU A 90 5.47 -1.10 -29.78
CA GLU A 90 4.32 -1.98 -29.99
C GLU A 90 3.03 -1.30 -29.49
N LYS A 91 1.90 -1.51 -30.18
CA LYS A 91 0.58 -1.02 -29.76
C LYS A 91 0.00 -1.81 -28.58
N VAL A 92 0.74 -1.85 -27.48
CA VAL A 92 0.37 -2.54 -26.23
C VAL A 92 0.22 -1.48 -25.13
N GLN A 93 -0.79 -1.60 -24.27
CA GLN A 93 -0.95 -0.69 -23.14
C GLN A 93 -0.02 -1.11 -21.99
N PRO A 94 0.62 -0.17 -21.28
CA PRO A 94 1.50 -0.50 -20.18
C PRO A 94 0.71 -1.00 -18.96
N GLU A 95 0.91 -2.25 -18.59
CA GLU A 95 0.23 -2.88 -17.45
C GLU A 95 1.11 -2.81 -16.20
N ARG A 96 2.39 -3.19 -16.33
CA ARG A 96 3.32 -3.36 -15.19
C ARG A 96 4.21 -2.16 -14.94
N LEU A 97 4.55 -1.42 -15.99
CA LEU A 97 5.22 -0.13 -15.92
C LEU A 97 4.21 1.02 -15.87
N GLY A 98 2.92 0.78 -16.15
CA GLY A 98 1.81 1.75 -16.21
C GLY A 98 1.80 2.83 -15.14
N TYR A 99 2.22 2.51 -13.91
CA TYR A 99 2.36 3.47 -12.81
C TYR A 99 3.45 4.54 -13.04
N TYR A 100 4.64 4.12 -13.48
CA TYR A 100 5.65 5.04 -14.00
C TYR A 100 5.14 5.66 -15.29
N LEU A 101 4.29 4.89 -16.01
CA LEU A 101 3.88 5.19 -17.35
C LEU A 101 2.67 6.16 -17.53
N ALA A 102 1.98 6.58 -16.46
CA ALA A 102 0.72 7.31 -16.57
C ALA A 102 0.83 8.83 -16.86
N PRO A 103 1.87 9.57 -16.39
CA PRO A 103 1.92 11.03 -16.54
C PRO A 103 2.89 11.56 -17.63
N THR A 104 3.43 10.75 -18.55
CA THR A 104 4.39 11.26 -19.56
C THR A 104 3.87 11.21 -21.01
N GLN A 105 4.40 12.11 -21.83
CA GLN A 105 4.16 12.19 -23.26
C GLN A 105 4.92 11.07 -24.00
N TRP A 106 4.26 10.41 -24.95
CA TRP A 106 4.81 9.26 -25.67
C TRP A 106 5.37 9.66 -27.03
N VAL A 107 6.44 8.98 -27.45
CA VAL A 107 6.87 8.95 -28.85
C VAL A 107 6.44 7.61 -29.44
N ASP A 108 5.39 7.62 -30.27
CA ASP A 108 4.92 6.42 -30.96
C ASP A 108 5.83 6.08 -32.15
N TRP A 109 6.83 5.23 -31.92
CA TRP A 109 7.78 4.77 -32.93
C TRP A 109 7.43 3.39 -33.49
N LEU A 110 6.16 3.26 -33.90
CA LEU A 110 5.58 2.01 -34.38
C LEU A 110 6.04 1.65 -35.80
N ASP A 111 6.44 2.66 -36.57
CA ASP A 111 6.90 2.53 -37.96
C ASP A 111 8.42 2.35 -38.09
N GLN A 112 9.16 2.49 -36.99
CA GLN A 112 10.62 2.43 -36.91
C GLN A 112 11.34 3.36 -37.90
N ARG A 113 10.68 4.43 -38.38
CA ARG A 113 11.29 5.40 -39.30
C ARG A 113 12.07 6.46 -38.53
N ASP A 114 13.23 6.83 -39.07
CA ASP A 114 14.12 7.84 -38.50
C ASP A 114 13.42 9.20 -38.29
N SER A 115 12.53 9.59 -39.21
CA SER A 115 11.76 10.85 -39.14
C SER A 115 10.91 10.98 -37.86
N THR A 116 10.50 9.86 -37.26
CA THR A 116 9.70 9.85 -36.03
C THR A 116 10.57 10.19 -34.81
N LEU A 117 11.89 9.96 -34.89
CA LEU A 117 12.85 10.24 -33.83
C LEU A 117 13.36 11.69 -33.85
N ASP A 118 13.12 12.47 -34.91
CA ASP A 118 13.58 13.87 -35.02
C ASP A 118 13.08 14.73 -33.83
N SER A 119 11.82 14.51 -33.42
CA SER A 119 11.22 15.19 -32.26
C SER A 119 11.94 14.84 -30.95
N LEU A 120 12.23 13.56 -30.73
CA LEU A 120 12.98 13.07 -29.57
C LEU A 120 14.41 13.61 -29.55
N VAL A 121 15.08 13.68 -30.70
CA VAL A 121 16.42 14.28 -30.81
C VAL A 121 16.38 15.76 -30.44
N SER A 122 15.36 16.50 -30.89
CA SER A 122 15.19 17.92 -30.52
C SER A 122 14.99 18.08 -29.01
N ASP A 123 14.19 17.23 -28.38
CA ASP A 123 13.92 17.31 -26.94
C ASP A 123 15.15 16.91 -26.11
N LEU A 124 15.88 15.87 -26.52
CA LEU A 124 17.12 15.45 -25.86
C LEU A 124 18.21 16.53 -25.93
N LYS A 125 18.25 17.34 -27.01
CA LYS A 125 19.23 18.43 -27.19
C LYS A 125 18.87 19.71 -26.44
N ARG A 126 17.66 19.86 -25.90
CA ARG A 126 17.32 21.04 -25.10
C ARG A 126 18.13 20.99 -23.80
N PRO A 127 18.81 22.09 -23.41
CA PRO A 127 19.51 22.14 -22.13
C PRO A 127 18.50 21.91 -21.00
N THR A 128 18.61 20.79 -20.30
CA THR A 128 17.91 20.59 -19.02
C THR A 128 18.43 21.65 -18.05
N MET A 129 17.59 22.63 -17.72
CA MET A 129 17.90 23.57 -16.64
C MET A 129 18.17 22.74 -15.37
N HIS A 130 19.41 22.81 -14.88
CA HIS A 130 19.75 22.27 -13.57
C HIS A 130 18.82 22.89 -12.53
N GLY A 131 18.32 22.05 -11.61
CA GLY A 131 17.30 22.39 -10.64
C GLY A 131 17.54 23.73 -9.95
N ARG A 132 16.66 24.69 -10.21
CA ARG A 132 16.42 25.82 -9.32
C ARG A 132 15.36 25.35 -8.31
N PRO A 133 15.55 25.52 -6.99
CA PRO A 133 14.45 25.36 -6.05
C PRO A 133 13.43 26.43 -6.42
N LEU A 134 12.29 26.00 -6.94
CA LEU A 134 11.18 26.90 -7.26
C LEU A 134 10.48 27.24 -5.95
N GLU A 135 10.68 28.47 -5.49
CA GLU A 135 9.66 29.16 -4.70
C GLU A 135 8.33 29.12 -5.48
N PRO A 136 7.20 28.97 -4.79
CA PRO A 136 5.93 28.63 -5.43
C PRO A 136 5.37 29.83 -6.19
N GLU A 137 5.66 29.90 -7.49
CA GLU A 137 4.94 30.78 -8.41
C GLU A 137 3.67 30.10 -8.89
N GLN A 138 2.55 30.73 -8.52
CA GLN A 138 1.19 30.33 -8.84
C GLN A 138 0.95 30.43 -10.35
N THR A 139 0.44 29.38 -10.98
CA THR A 139 -0.24 29.46 -12.28
C THR A 139 -1.40 28.46 -12.28
N PRO A 140 -2.57 28.84 -12.85
CA PRO A 140 -3.86 28.32 -12.41
C PRO A 140 -4.17 26.99 -13.11
N SER A 141 -4.07 25.90 -12.37
CA SER A 141 -4.70 24.64 -12.74
C SER A 141 -6.16 24.65 -12.27
N THR A 142 -7.05 25.23 -13.08
CA THR A 142 -8.46 24.81 -13.08
C THR A 142 -8.59 23.54 -13.93
N VAL A 143 -7.99 22.45 -13.47
CA VAL A 143 -8.77 21.22 -13.41
C VAL A 143 -9.55 21.43 -12.14
N ALA A 144 -10.87 21.62 -12.24
CA ALA A 144 -11.68 21.74 -11.04
C ALA A 144 -11.31 20.58 -10.13
N GLU A 145 -10.74 20.88 -8.96
CA GLU A 145 -10.77 19.98 -7.81
C GLU A 145 -12.25 19.66 -7.64
N VAL A 146 -12.69 18.54 -8.22
CA VAL A 146 -13.95 17.95 -7.82
C VAL A 146 -13.70 17.66 -6.36
N ALA A 147 -14.25 18.51 -5.48
CA ALA A 147 -14.13 18.38 -4.05
C ALA A 147 -14.52 16.95 -3.68
N VAL A 148 -13.52 16.11 -3.50
CA VAL A 148 -13.73 14.71 -3.18
C VAL A 148 -14.22 14.72 -1.74
N ALA A 149 -15.38 14.09 -1.51
CA ALA A 149 -16.19 14.15 -0.30
C ALA A 149 -15.42 14.21 1.04
N ARG A 150 -16.09 14.77 2.06
CA ARG A 150 -15.76 14.88 3.51
C ARG A 150 -15.28 13.57 4.16
N TRP A 151 -14.17 13.03 3.72
CA TRP A 151 -13.53 11.83 4.22
C TRP A 151 -12.05 12.10 4.50
N PRO A 152 -11.49 11.62 5.63
CA PRO A 152 -12.15 10.82 6.66
C PRO A 152 -13.21 11.61 7.44
N SER A 153 -14.03 10.91 8.23
CA SER A 153 -14.93 11.58 9.18
C SER A 153 -14.16 12.45 10.16
N ALA A 154 -12.96 11.98 10.52
CA ALA A 154 -12.08 12.60 11.48
C ALA A 154 -10.63 12.17 11.22
N THR A 155 -9.69 13.08 11.48
CA THR A 155 -8.27 12.76 11.62
C THR A 155 -7.81 13.17 13.02
N ILE A 156 -7.08 12.28 13.69
CA ILE A 156 -6.41 12.58 14.95
C ILE A 156 -4.91 12.27 14.81
N ALA A 157 -4.10 13.23 15.21
CA ALA A 157 -2.65 13.18 15.07
C ALA A 157 -1.97 13.36 16.42
N PHE A 158 -1.10 12.43 16.76
CA PHE A 158 -0.34 12.42 18.02
C PHE A 158 1.12 12.81 17.79
N ASP A 159 1.83 13.15 18.86
CA ASP A 159 3.25 13.53 18.79
C ASP A 159 4.15 12.36 18.37
N ASN A 160 3.74 11.13 18.65
CA ASN A 160 4.48 9.92 18.27
C ASN A 160 3.54 8.72 18.06
N ASP A 161 4.07 7.69 17.41
CA ASP A 161 3.37 6.45 17.06
C ASP A 161 2.90 5.68 18.31
N ARG A 162 3.66 5.76 19.41
CA ARG A 162 3.30 5.15 20.69
C ARG A 162 1.98 5.70 21.24
N LEU A 163 1.82 7.02 21.34
CA LEU A 163 0.59 7.64 21.84
C LEU A 163 -0.60 7.34 20.94
N ALA A 164 -0.40 7.38 19.61
CA ALA A 164 -1.43 7.01 18.64
C ALA A 164 -1.89 5.56 18.80
N ALA A 165 -0.95 4.61 18.98
CA ALA A 165 -1.27 3.21 19.22
C ALA A 165 -1.97 2.99 20.58
N GLU A 166 -1.56 3.72 21.63
CA GLU A 166 -2.22 3.67 22.95
C GLU A 166 -3.65 4.20 22.89
N ALA A 167 -3.89 5.29 22.15
CA ALA A 167 -5.24 5.80 21.94
C ALA A 167 -6.14 4.76 21.23
N ALA A 168 -5.63 4.13 20.17
CA ALA A 168 -6.33 3.05 19.50
C ALA A 168 -6.62 1.87 20.44
N ALA A 169 -5.65 1.46 21.28
CA ALA A 169 -5.85 0.40 22.27
C ALA A 169 -6.95 0.75 23.29
N HIS A 170 -6.98 1.99 23.79
CA HIS A 170 -8.04 2.48 24.66
C HIS A 170 -9.42 2.42 23.97
N VAL A 171 -9.51 2.80 22.69
CA VAL A 171 -10.75 2.69 21.90
C VAL A 171 -11.21 1.24 21.82
N TYR A 172 -10.31 0.30 21.52
CA TYR A 172 -10.62 -1.14 21.48
C TYR A 172 -11.21 -1.63 22.80
N PHE A 173 -10.55 -1.38 23.93
CA PHE A 173 -11.03 -1.87 25.23
C PHE A 173 -12.35 -1.23 25.66
N ARG A 174 -12.53 0.08 25.40
CA ARG A 174 -13.79 0.78 25.71
C ARG A 174 -14.96 0.23 24.89
N ILE A 175 -14.77 0.03 23.58
CA ILE A 175 -15.81 -0.53 22.71
C ILE A 175 -16.10 -1.98 23.07
N ALA A 176 -15.07 -2.80 23.34
CA ALA A 176 -15.23 -4.19 23.73
C ALA A 176 -16.08 -4.34 25.00
N ARG A 177 -15.82 -3.51 26.02
CA ARG A 177 -16.61 -3.51 27.27
C ARG A 177 -18.02 -2.96 27.11
N ALA A 178 -18.25 -2.07 26.15
CA ALA A 178 -19.56 -1.48 25.89
C ALA A 178 -20.44 -2.31 24.93
N SER A 179 -19.86 -3.30 24.24
CA SER A 179 -20.53 -4.00 23.13
C SER A 179 -20.48 -5.54 23.29
N PRO A 180 -21.15 -6.11 24.31
CA PRO A 180 -21.14 -7.55 24.57
C PRO A 180 -21.70 -8.36 23.38
N ASP A 181 -22.63 -7.78 22.63
CA ASP A 181 -23.31 -8.41 21.48
C ASP A 181 -22.58 -8.22 20.14
N ARG A 182 -21.31 -7.81 20.17
CA ARG A 182 -20.53 -7.50 18.98
C ARG A 182 -19.13 -8.08 19.03
N SER A 183 -18.38 -7.87 17.95
CA SER A 183 -16.98 -8.25 17.87
C SER A 183 -16.04 -7.05 17.80
N VAL A 184 -14.83 -7.23 18.30
CA VAL A 184 -13.68 -6.39 17.99
C VAL A 184 -12.80 -7.13 16.98
N VAL A 185 -12.48 -6.46 15.88
CA VAL A 185 -11.69 -7.05 14.80
C VAL A 185 -10.26 -6.59 14.95
N LEU A 186 -9.34 -7.52 15.20
CA LEU A 186 -7.92 -7.26 15.34
C LEU A 186 -7.22 -7.28 13.97
N PRO A 187 -6.40 -6.26 13.65
CA PRO A 187 -5.58 -6.31 12.47
C PRO A 187 -4.50 -7.39 12.59
N THR A 188 -3.95 -7.73 11.43
CA THR A 188 -2.78 -8.58 11.30
C THR A 188 -1.64 -7.85 10.58
N GLY A 189 -0.45 -8.45 10.57
CA GLY A 189 0.75 -7.84 9.99
C GLY A 189 1.44 -6.80 10.89
N ARG A 190 2.29 -5.96 10.30
CA ARG A 190 3.24 -5.12 11.06
C ARG A 190 2.59 -4.06 11.95
N THR A 191 1.55 -3.39 11.46
CA THR A 191 0.80 -2.37 12.22
C THR A 191 0.13 -2.98 13.46
N ALA A 192 -0.28 -4.25 13.39
CA ALA A 192 -0.87 -4.96 14.51
C ALA A 192 0.09 -5.07 15.70
N THR A 193 1.39 -5.28 15.46
CA THR A 193 2.40 -5.38 16.52
C THR A 193 2.52 -4.08 17.34
N GLN A 194 2.42 -2.90 16.71
CA GLN A 194 2.42 -1.62 17.44
C GLN A 194 1.18 -1.48 18.31
N LEU A 195 0.00 -1.83 17.77
CA LEU A 195 -1.26 -1.85 18.51
C LEU A 195 -1.21 -2.84 19.70
N PHE A 196 -0.71 -4.06 19.50
CA PHE A 196 -0.64 -5.08 20.56
C PHE A 196 0.30 -4.68 21.69
N ARG A 197 1.45 -4.08 21.36
CA ARG A 197 2.34 -3.49 22.37
C ARG A 197 1.63 -2.39 23.17
N ALA A 198 0.79 -1.59 22.52
CA ALA A 198 0.01 -0.56 23.19
C ALA A 198 -1.11 -1.14 24.06
N MET A 199 -1.78 -2.20 23.60
CA MET A 199 -2.75 -2.98 24.39
C MET A 199 -2.09 -3.55 25.65
N HIS A 200 -0.89 -4.12 25.57
CA HIS A 200 -0.16 -4.61 26.75
C HIS A 200 0.09 -3.54 27.81
N ARG A 201 0.43 -2.32 27.37
CA ARG A 201 0.71 -1.19 28.27
C ARG A 201 -0.56 -0.61 28.90
N THR A 202 -1.70 -0.74 28.24
CA THR A 202 -2.96 -0.08 28.65
C THR A 202 -3.96 -1.04 29.29
N ALA A 203 -3.84 -2.35 29.08
CA ALA A 203 -4.80 -3.37 29.53
C ALA A 203 -5.10 -3.35 31.03
N GLU A 204 -4.11 -3.06 31.88
CA GLU A 204 -4.26 -3.02 33.34
C GLU A 204 -5.37 -2.07 33.79
N ARG A 205 -5.54 -0.95 33.08
CA ARG A 205 -6.59 0.05 33.38
C ARG A 205 -8.01 -0.48 33.13
N TYR A 206 -8.12 -1.57 32.38
CA TYR A 206 -9.37 -2.23 32.06
C TYR A 206 -9.51 -3.59 32.74
N ALA A 207 -8.65 -3.91 33.71
CA ALA A 207 -8.76 -5.09 34.54
C ALA A 207 -10.13 -5.16 35.25
N PRO A 208 -10.63 -6.37 35.58
CA PRO A 208 -10.02 -7.67 35.29
C PRO A 208 -10.26 -8.18 33.86
N GLN A 209 -11.18 -7.56 33.10
CA GLN A 209 -11.61 -8.04 31.79
C GLN A 209 -11.50 -6.93 30.74
N PRO A 210 -10.30 -6.71 30.17
CA PRO A 210 -10.09 -5.63 29.20
C PRO A 210 -11.01 -5.69 27.98
N PHE A 211 -11.32 -6.90 27.51
CA PHE A 211 -12.20 -7.12 26.37
C PHE A 211 -13.69 -7.27 26.72
N GLY A 212 -14.07 -7.13 28.00
CA GLY A 212 -15.45 -7.37 28.44
C GLY A 212 -15.97 -8.73 27.97
N GLU A 213 -17.17 -8.75 27.38
CA GLU A 213 -17.79 -9.96 26.80
C GLU A 213 -17.75 -10.01 25.27
N ALA A 214 -17.22 -8.97 24.61
CA ALA A 214 -17.17 -8.90 23.15
C ALA A 214 -16.38 -10.06 22.55
N ARG A 215 -16.76 -10.46 21.33
CA ARG A 215 -16.03 -11.46 20.55
C ARG A 215 -14.79 -10.85 19.91
N ILE A 216 -13.75 -11.64 19.72
CA ILE A 216 -12.49 -11.22 19.13
C ILE A 216 -12.27 -11.99 17.83
N ILE A 217 -12.10 -11.28 16.74
CA ILE A 217 -11.93 -11.83 15.38
C ILE A 217 -10.64 -11.25 14.79
N SER A 218 -9.85 -12.03 14.05
CA SER A 218 -8.74 -11.50 13.24
C SER A 218 -9.22 -11.12 11.83
N ASP A 219 -8.61 -10.11 11.21
CA ASP A 219 -9.07 -9.62 9.91
C ASP A 219 -8.61 -10.46 8.71
N THR A 220 -7.45 -11.12 8.82
CA THR A 220 -6.94 -12.04 7.79
C THR A 220 -6.20 -13.24 8.37
N GLU A 221 -6.09 -14.32 7.59
CA GLU A 221 -5.30 -15.52 7.90
C GLU A 221 -4.65 -16.06 6.62
N THR A 222 -3.44 -16.60 6.74
CA THR A 222 -2.82 -17.46 5.74
C THR A 222 -3.70 -18.67 5.46
N PHE A 223 -4.18 -18.80 4.23
CA PHE A 223 -4.97 -19.98 3.87
C PHE A 223 -4.07 -21.22 3.73
N GLY A 224 -4.59 -22.40 4.04
CA GLY A 224 -3.87 -23.68 3.91
C GLY A 224 -2.90 -24.01 5.03
N VAL A 225 -2.90 -23.26 6.14
CA VAL A 225 -2.09 -23.58 7.33
C VAL A 225 -2.95 -23.72 8.58
N TYR A 226 -2.49 -24.55 9.52
CA TYR A 226 -3.07 -24.65 10.85
C TYR A 226 -2.63 -23.47 11.74
N GLU A 227 -3.39 -23.21 12.80
CA GLU A 227 -3.29 -22.01 13.64
C GLU A 227 -1.95 -21.78 14.35
N ARG A 228 -1.09 -22.81 14.46
CA ARG A 228 0.25 -22.72 15.07
C ARG A 228 1.39 -22.81 14.05
N HIS A 229 1.08 -22.83 12.76
CA HIS A 229 2.10 -22.75 11.72
C HIS A 229 2.84 -21.40 11.80
N HIS A 230 4.14 -21.36 11.48
CA HIS A 230 4.95 -20.14 11.62
C HIS A 230 4.49 -18.98 10.71
N THR A 231 3.81 -19.28 9.61
CA THR A 231 3.20 -18.27 8.73
C THR A 231 1.74 -17.95 9.07
N SER A 232 1.15 -18.56 10.10
CA SER A 232 -0.20 -18.23 10.54
C SER A 232 -0.22 -16.84 11.17
N ARG A 233 -1.17 -16.03 10.71
CA ARG A 233 -1.47 -14.71 11.27
C ARG A 233 -2.22 -14.86 12.59
N THR A 234 -3.03 -15.91 12.75
CA THR A 234 -3.67 -16.25 14.02
C THR A 234 -2.63 -16.61 15.08
N ARG A 235 -1.59 -17.38 14.73
CA ARG A 235 -0.45 -17.61 15.62
C ARG A 235 0.15 -16.30 16.13
N HIS A 236 0.40 -15.35 15.23
CA HIS A 236 0.97 -14.05 15.60
C HIS A 236 0.08 -13.28 16.59
N VAL A 237 -1.24 -13.29 16.39
CA VAL A 237 -2.21 -12.67 17.33
C VAL A 237 -2.17 -13.38 18.69
N LEU A 238 -2.17 -14.72 18.70
CA LEU A 238 -2.12 -15.50 19.93
C LEU A 238 -0.85 -15.21 20.73
N GLU A 239 0.32 -15.39 20.11
CA GLU A 239 1.62 -15.28 20.79
C GLU A 239 1.99 -13.83 21.15
N THR A 240 1.56 -12.85 20.34
CA THR A 240 1.95 -11.45 20.57
C THR A 240 0.98 -10.69 21.47
N LEU A 241 -0.29 -11.09 21.54
CA LEU A 241 -1.32 -10.38 22.30
C LEU A 241 -2.03 -11.27 23.33
N ILE A 242 -2.68 -12.34 22.88
CA ILE A 242 -3.65 -13.06 23.69
C ILE A 242 -2.98 -13.84 24.83
N GLU A 243 -1.95 -14.61 24.54
CA GLU A 243 -1.24 -15.44 25.53
C GLU A 243 -0.56 -14.57 26.60
N PRO A 244 0.22 -13.52 26.26
CA PRO A 244 0.86 -12.71 27.30
C PRO A 244 -0.15 -11.93 28.15
N LEU A 245 -1.32 -11.56 27.60
CA LEU A 245 -2.39 -10.99 28.43
C LEU A 245 -3.03 -12.06 29.33
N THR A 246 -3.24 -13.27 28.82
CA THR A 246 -3.82 -14.39 29.58
C THR A 246 -2.93 -14.78 30.75
N GLU A 247 -1.61 -14.86 30.55
CA GLU A 247 -0.62 -15.12 31.60
C GLU A 247 -0.67 -14.08 32.72
N ARG A 248 -1.03 -12.83 32.39
CA ARG A 248 -1.23 -11.73 33.34
C ARG A 248 -2.62 -11.70 33.98
N GLY A 249 -3.51 -12.64 33.64
CA GLY A 249 -4.91 -12.64 34.10
C GLY A 249 -5.81 -11.59 33.44
N LEU A 250 -5.37 -11.03 32.31
CA LEU A 250 -6.05 -9.96 31.55
C LEU A 250 -6.50 -10.41 30.15
N GLY A 251 -6.29 -11.69 29.83
CA GLY A 251 -6.65 -12.27 28.55
C GLY A 251 -8.17 -12.46 28.42
N PRO A 252 -8.69 -12.50 27.19
CA PRO A 252 -10.07 -12.89 26.94
C PRO A 252 -10.31 -14.36 27.29
N LEU A 253 -11.57 -14.70 27.56
CA LEU A 253 -11.99 -16.10 27.71
C LEU A 253 -11.83 -16.84 26.37
N PRO A 254 -11.53 -18.15 26.39
CA PRO A 254 -11.44 -18.94 25.16
C PRO A 254 -12.69 -18.88 24.27
N THR A 255 -13.87 -18.73 24.88
CA THR A 255 -15.16 -18.61 24.16
C THR A 255 -15.36 -17.26 23.47
N GLN A 256 -14.52 -16.26 23.74
CA GLN A 256 -14.53 -14.99 23.03
C GLN A 256 -13.69 -15.03 21.75
N LEU A 257 -12.77 -15.99 21.65
CA LEU A 257 -11.80 -16.06 20.55
C LEU A 257 -12.41 -16.74 19.33
N HIS A 258 -12.55 -15.99 18.26
CA HIS A 258 -13.00 -16.43 16.94
C HIS A 258 -12.02 -15.97 15.86
N LEU A 259 -10.73 -16.24 16.08
CA LEU A 259 -9.68 -15.95 15.12
C LEU A 259 -9.87 -16.82 13.87
N LEU A 260 -9.55 -16.25 12.70
CA LEU A 260 -9.68 -16.94 11.42
C LEU A 260 -8.76 -18.16 11.37
N SER A 261 -9.23 -19.25 10.76
CA SER A 261 -8.42 -20.44 10.51
C SER A 261 -8.18 -20.63 9.02
N GLY A 262 -6.92 -20.85 8.65
CA GLY A 262 -6.54 -21.20 7.28
C GLY A 262 -6.77 -22.66 6.94
N GLN A 263 -7.07 -23.50 7.93
CA GLN A 263 -7.16 -24.94 7.77
C GLN A 263 -8.57 -25.36 7.36
N ILE A 264 -8.67 -26.09 6.25
CA ILE A 264 -9.91 -26.79 5.92
C ILE A 264 -10.00 -28.04 6.80
N THR A 265 -11.11 -28.14 7.53
CA THR A 265 -11.51 -29.32 8.31
C THR A 265 -12.87 -29.80 7.81
N ASP A 266 -13.55 -30.68 8.55
CA ASP A 266 -14.96 -31.03 8.29
C ASP A 266 -15.90 -29.82 8.35
N ARG A 267 -15.43 -28.69 8.89
CA ARG A 267 -16.13 -27.42 8.87
C ARG A 267 -15.38 -26.42 8.00
N ASP A 268 -16.09 -25.80 7.07
CA ASP A 268 -15.56 -24.77 6.17
C ASP A 268 -15.18 -23.50 6.97
N PRO A 269 -13.90 -23.07 6.95
CA PRO A 269 -13.46 -21.89 7.69
C PRO A 269 -14.13 -20.59 7.21
N LEU A 270 -14.52 -20.49 5.92
CA LEU A 270 -15.24 -19.32 5.40
C LEU A 270 -16.65 -19.23 5.97
N VAL A 271 -17.38 -20.36 5.97
CA VAL A 271 -18.73 -20.42 6.52
C VAL A 271 -18.71 -20.13 8.02
N GLN A 272 -17.69 -20.62 8.73
CA GLN A 272 -17.50 -20.30 10.15
C GLN A 272 -17.27 -18.80 10.38
N ALA A 273 -16.31 -18.21 9.67
CA ALA A 273 -15.98 -16.79 9.78
C ALA A 273 -17.21 -15.92 9.47
N GLN A 274 -17.93 -16.24 8.39
CA GLN A 274 -19.13 -15.51 8.01
C GLN A 274 -20.26 -15.67 9.04
N ARG A 275 -20.42 -16.87 9.63
CA ARG A 275 -21.39 -17.08 10.71
C ARG A 275 -21.04 -16.24 11.94
N VAL A 276 -19.78 -16.19 12.33
CA VAL A 276 -19.33 -15.38 13.49
C VAL A 276 -19.60 -13.90 13.24
N LEU A 277 -19.23 -13.36 12.07
CA LEU A 277 -19.47 -11.94 11.75
C LEU A 277 -20.96 -11.58 11.70
N ARG A 278 -21.83 -12.51 11.29
CA ARG A 278 -23.29 -12.29 11.33
C ARG A 278 -23.86 -12.34 12.75
N LEU A 279 -23.38 -13.25 13.59
CA LEU A 279 -23.82 -13.37 14.98
C LEU A 279 -23.29 -12.24 15.86
N TRP A 280 -22.07 -11.77 15.59
CA TRP A 280 -21.37 -10.75 16.35
C TRP A 280 -20.75 -9.72 15.40
N PRO A 281 -21.54 -8.78 14.85
CA PRO A 281 -21.07 -7.80 13.88
C PRO A 281 -19.93 -6.92 14.42
N PRO A 282 -18.93 -6.55 13.60
CA PRO A 282 -17.81 -5.71 14.03
C PRO A 282 -18.26 -4.40 14.65
N ALA A 283 -17.81 -4.10 15.87
CA ALA A 283 -18.00 -2.81 16.54
C ALA A 283 -16.81 -1.87 16.32
N VAL A 284 -15.60 -2.43 16.24
CA VAL A 284 -14.35 -1.69 16.02
C VAL A 284 -13.38 -2.51 15.17
N HIS A 285 -12.70 -1.83 14.26
CA HIS A 285 -11.63 -2.40 13.43
C HIS A 285 -10.54 -1.36 13.19
N GLY A 286 -9.39 -1.55 13.83
CA GLY A 286 -8.15 -0.86 13.51
C GLY A 286 -7.54 -1.45 12.26
N ILE A 287 -7.94 -0.96 11.09
CA ILE A 287 -7.53 -1.50 9.81
C ILE A 287 -6.13 -0.99 9.42
N SER A 288 -5.31 -1.89 8.89
CA SER A 288 -3.99 -1.55 8.34
C SER A 288 -4.04 -1.48 6.82
N VAL A 289 -3.49 -0.42 6.25
CA VAL A 289 -3.29 -0.25 4.80
C VAL A 289 -1.81 -0.36 4.46
N SER A 290 -1.44 -0.98 3.33
CA SER A 290 -0.04 -1.01 2.88
C SER A 290 0.40 0.35 2.30
N PRO A 291 1.72 0.63 2.18
CA PRO A 291 2.19 1.87 1.54
C PRO A 291 1.73 2.04 0.08
N THR A 292 1.39 0.94 -0.60
CA THR A 292 0.90 0.94 -1.98
C THR A 292 -0.62 1.01 -2.06
N GLY A 293 -1.34 0.80 -0.96
CA GLY A 293 -2.81 0.83 -0.91
C GLY A 293 -3.50 -0.54 -0.96
N GLU A 294 -2.77 -1.60 -0.63
CA GLU A 294 -3.36 -2.91 -0.35
C GLU A 294 -4.05 -2.89 1.01
N VAL A 295 -5.16 -3.62 1.15
CA VAL A 295 -5.91 -3.72 2.40
C VAL A 295 -6.59 -5.08 2.47
N LEU A 296 -6.57 -5.75 3.62
CA LEU A 296 -7.28 -7.03 3.83
C LEU A 296 -7.01 -8.14 2.79
N GLY A 297 -5.83 -8.13 2.16
CA GLY A 297 -5.44 -9.07 1.11
C GLY A 297 -5.81 -8.64 -0.31
N TYR A 298 -6.57 -7.55 -0.48
CA TYR A 298 -6.89 -6.97 -1.78
C TYR A 298 -5.70 -6.18 -2.32
N GLU A 299 -5.18 -6.63 -3.46
CA GLU A 299 -3.97 -6.08 -4.07
C GLU A 299 -4.25 -4.92 -5.03
N VAL A 300 -3.27 -4.01 -5.13
CA VAL A 300 -3.29 -2.88 -6.06
C VAL A 300 -3.22 -3.38 -7.50
N GLY A 301 -4.06 -2.82 -8.37
CA GLY A 301 -4.10 -3.14 -9.79
C GLY A 301 -4.90 -4.40 -10.18
N MET A 302 -5.48 -5.11 -9.20
CA MET A 302 -6.24 -6.34 -9.46
C MET A 302 -7.73 -6.09 -9.79
N TYR A 303 -8.23 -4.89 -9.53
CA TYR A 303 -9.64 -4.56 -9.65
C TYR A 303 -9.82 -3.28 -10.47
N THR A 304 -10.81 -3.29 -11.35
CA THR A 304 -11.14 -2.15 -12.23
C THR A 304 -12.47 -1.49 -11.87
N ASP A 305 -13.34 -2.20 -11.16
CA ASP A 305 -14.64 -1.71 -10.70
C ASP A 305 -14.76 -1.93 -9.18
N PRO A 306 -15.07 -0.87 -8.39
CA PRO A 306 -15.24 -0.99 -6.95
C PRO A 306 -16.26 -2.05 -6.53
N GLU A 307 -17.33 -2.21 -7.32
CA GLU A 307 -18.43 -3.13 -7.00
C GLU A 307 -17.99 -4.61 -6.97
N GLN A 308 -16.81 -4.93 -7.52
CA GLN A 308 -16.22 -6.27 -7.45
C GLN A 308 -15.81 -6.70 -6.04
N ILE A 309 -15.52 -5.74 -5.13
CA ILE A 309 -14.94 -6.05 -3.82
C ILE A 309 -15.59 -5.34 -2.64
N VAL A 310 -16.29 -4.22 -2.83
CA VAL A 310 -16.96 -3.49 -1.72
C VAL A 310 -18.04 -4.31 -1.02
N GLY A 311 -18.71 -5.21 -1.75
CA GLY A 311 -19.72 -6.12 -1.21
C GLY A 311 -19.18 -7.47 -0.74
N ASP A 312 -17.86 -7.68 -0.80
CA ASP A 312 -17.26 -8.95 -0.41
C ASP A 312 -17.37 -9.20 1.08
N GLY A 313 -18.02 -10.31 1.44
CA GLY A 313 -17.87 -10.93 2.75
C GLY A 313 -16.63 -11.81 2.84
N CYS A 314 -16.61 -12.75 3.80
CA CYS A 314 -15.49 -13.67 3.97
C CYS A 314 -15.15 -14.41 2.68
N ARG A 315 -13.89 -14.35 2.26
CA ARG A 315 -13.42 -15.06 1.06
C ARG A 315 -11.95 -15.42 1.17
N ILE A 316 -11.53 -16.30 0.27
CA ILE A 316 -10.12 -16.55 0.00
C ILE A 316 -9.72 -15.67 -1.19
N VAL A 317 -8.64 -14.90 -1.03
CA VAL A 317 -8.04 -14.09 -2.08
C VAL A 317 -6.70 -14.71 -2.45
N GLU A 318 -6.45 -14.92 -3.74
CA GLU A 318 -5.15 -15.36 -4.24
C GLU A 318 -4.25 -14.14 -4.45
N LEU A 319 -3.05 -14.20 -3.88
CA LEU A 319 -2.03 -13.16 -3.97
C LEU A 319 -1.18 -13.35 -5.22
N THR A 320 -0.94 -12.25 -5.94
CA THR A 320 -0.01 -12.22 -7.06
C THR A 320 1.45 -12.30 -6.58
N GLU A 321 2.39 -12.37 -7.53
CA GLU A 321 3.82 -12.25 -7.21
C GLU A 321 4.19 -10.90 -6.57
N HIS A 322 3.33 -9.87 -6.67
CA HIS A 322 3.54 -8.60 -6.01
C HIS A 322 3.29 -8.67 -4.50
N GLY A 323 2.13 -9.15 -4.05
CA GLY A 323 1.83 -9.29 -2.62
C GLY A 323 2.65 -10.38 -1.92
N ARG A 324 3.32 -11.26 -2.68
CA ARG A 324 4.37 -12.13 -2.12
C ARG A 324 5.48 -11.37 -1.39
N ARG A 325 5.72 -10.09 -1.72
CA ARG A 325 6.71 -9.26 -1.04
C ARG A 325 6.37 -8.96 0.42
N TYR A 326 5.10 -9.13 0.80
CA TYR A 326 4.59 -8.83 2.14
C TYR A 326 4.12 -10.07 2.91
N ILE A 327 4.25 -11.27 2.35
CA ILE A 327 4.02 -12.55 3.03
C ILE A 327 5.33 -13.33 3.19
N ASP A 328 5.35 -14.24 4.16
CA ASP A 328 6.50 -15.11 4.38
C ASP A 328 6.77 -15.95 3.11
N PRO A 329 8.00 -15.98 2.58
CA PRO A 329 8.32 -16.79 1.40
C PRO A 329 8.09 -18.29 1.60
N ASN A 330 8.03 -18.75 2.86
CA ASN A 330 7.72 -20.13 3.23
C ASN A 330 6.22 -20.37 3.40
N GLN A 331 5.36 -19.37 3.13
CA GLN A 331 3.92 -19.55 3.14
C GLN A 331 3.53 -20.58 2.07
N PRO A 332 2.90 -21.71 2.44
CA PRO A 332 2.68 -22.83 1.52
C PRO A 332 1.61 -22.53 0.48
N SER A 333 0.59 -21.75 0.84
CA SER A 333 -0.44 -21.27 -0.07
C SER A 333 -0.16 -19.84 -0.51
N LYS A 334 -0.53 -19.51 -1.75
CA LYS A 334 -0.53 -18.12 -2.25
C LYS A 334 -1.80 -17.38 -1.88
N SER A 335 -2.61 -17.89 -0.97
CA SER A 335 -3.91 -17.31 -0.67
C SER A 335 -4.02 -16.85 0.78
N VAL A 336 -4.84 -15.82 0.96
CA VAL A 336 -5.20 -15.25 2.25
C VAL A 336 -6.70 -15.36 2.42
N LEU A 337 -7.14 -15.91 3.55
CA LEU A 337 -8.52 -15.81 3.99
C LEU A 337 -8.71 -14.43 4.63
N THR A 338 -9.75 -13.71 4.23
CA THR A 338 -10.06 -12.36 4.72
C THR A 338 -11.50 -12.29 5.19
N ILE A 339 -11.79 -11.40 6.15
CA ILE A 339 -13.17 -11.06 6.54
C ILE A 339 -13.96 -10.37 5.42
N GLY A 340 -13.26 -9.92 4.37
CA GLY A 340 -13.85 -9.19 3.25
C GLY A 340 -13.94 -7.69 3.51
N LEU A 341 -13.99 -6.90 2.45
CA LEU A 341 -14.01 -5.44 2.56
C LEU A 341 -15.35 -4.95 3.14
N ALA A 342 -16.47 -5.62 2.86
CA ALA A 342 -17.79 -5.23 3.38
C ALA A 342 -17.81 -5.16 4.91
N ALA A 343 -17.19 -6.14 5.58
CA ALA A 343 -17.12 -6.18 7.04
C ALA A 343 -16.38 -4.97 7.64
N ALA A 344 -15.35 -4.46 6.97
CA ALA A 344 -14.66 -3.24 7.36
C ALA A 344 -15.48 -1.98 7.04
N LEU A 345 -16.11 -1.94 5.85
CA LEU A 345 -16.93 -0.80 5.44
C LEU A 345 -18.18 -0.60 6.30
N GLU A 346 -18.75 -1.68 6.82
CA GLU A 346 -19.91 -1.65 7.72
C GLU A 346 -19.53 -1.45 9.21
N CYS A 347 -18.24 -1.49 9.55
CA CYS A 347 -17.78 -1.33 10.92
C CYS A 347 -17.94 0.13 11.38
N PRO A 348 -18.74 0.44 12.42
CA PRO A 348 -18.94 1.82 12.86
C PRO A 348 -17.68 2.40 13.50
N GLY A 349 -16.89 1.57 14.20
CA GLY A 349 -15.61 1.96 14.78
C GLY A 349 -14.41 1.67 13.88
N LEU A 350 -14.44 2.10 12.61
CA LEU A 350 -13.32 1.89 11.70
C LEU A 350 -12.21 2.92 11.96
N MET A 351 -11.04 2.44 12.39
CA MET A 351 -9.83 3.25 12.56
C MET A 351 -8.80 2.88 11.49
N VAL A 352 -8.45 3.82 10.61
CA VAL A 352 -7.31 3.63 9.69
C VAL A 352 -6.03 3.94 10.46
N LEU A 353 -5.25 2.90 10.76
CA LEU A 353 -4.03 3.03 11.56
C LEU A 353 -2.83 3.33 10.65
N ALA A 354 -2.28 4.55 10.78
CA ALA A 354 -1.12 5.00 10.01
C ALA A 354 -0.01 5.48 10.95
N LEU A 355 0.81 4.53 11.39
CA LEU A 355 1.79 4.71 12.47
C LEU A 355 3.25 4.69 11.98
N ASP A 356 3.46 4.73 10.67
CA ASP A 356 4.78 4.70 10.01
C ASP A 356 4.80 5.71 8.84
N MET A 357 5.91 6.40 8.64
CA MET A 357 6.07 7.44 7.62
C MET A 357 5.83 6.94 6.18
N SER A 358 6.07 5.65 5.92
CA SER A 358 5.75 5.01 4.64
C SER A 358 4.26 5.08 4.26
N LYS A 359 3.37 5.40 5.21
CA LYS A 359 1.93 5.55 4.98
C LYS A 359 1.51 6.93 4.47
N SER A 360 2.36 7.94 4.57
CA SER A 360 2.05 9.33 4.20
C SER A 360 1.48 9.44 2.77
N ARG A 361 2.12 8.79 1.80
CA ARG A 361 1.68 8.83 0.39
C ARG A 361 0.31 8.21 0.16
N ILE A 362 0.05 7.04 0.76
CA ILE A 362 -1.26 6.39 0.60
C ILE A 362 -2.35 7.16 1.35
N LEU A 363 -2.04 7.75 2.51
CA LEU A 363 -2.98 8.65 3.19
C LEU A 363 -3.32 9.86 2.32
N HIS A 364 -2.31 10.52 1.73
CA HIS A 364 -2.55 11.63 0.81
C HIS A 364 -3.48 11.22 -0.33
N GLN A 365 -3.22 10.05 -0.94
CA GLN A 365 -4.09 9.51 -1.97
C GLN A 365 -5.52 9.27 -1.48
N MET A 366 -5.67 8.62 -0.33
CA MET A 366 -6.96 8.30 0.25
C MET A 366 -7.76 9.55 0.64
N THR A 367 -7.12 10.65 1.04
CA THR A 367 -7.81 11.87 1.48
C THR A 367 -8.06 12.88 0.36
N HIS A 368 -7.12 13.04 -0.59
CA HIS A 368 -7.17 14.10 -1.61
C HIS A 368 -7.70 13.65 -2.97
N HIS A 369 -7.74 12.34 -3.25
CA HIS A 369 -8.16 11.82 -4.56
C HIS A 369 -9.41 10.95 -4.47
N PRO A 370 -10.17 10.82 -5.59
CA PRO A 370 -11.32 9.92 -5.65
C PRO A 370 -10.97 8.48 -5.32
N GLU A 371 -11.96 7.73 -4.84
CA GLU A 371 -11.80 6.29 -4.70
C GLU A 371 -11.59 5.60 -6.06
N THR A 372 -10.81 4.53 -6.06
CA THR A 372 -10.53 3.72 -7.25
C THR A 372 -10.33 2.26 -6.86
N ALA A 373 -10.94 1.35 -7.62
CA ALA A 373 -10.78 -0.09 -7.43
C ALA A 373 -9.32 -0.54 -7.55
N GLY A 374 -8.55 0.15 -8.41
CA GLY A 374 -7.14 -0.14 -8.62
C GLY A 374 -6.28 0.09 -7.37
N VAL A 375 -6.78 0.84 -6.39
CA VAL A 375 -6.13 1.05 -5.09
C VAL A 375 -7.15 0.77 -3.97
N PRO A 376 -7.30 -0.51 -3.56
CA PRO A 376 -8.38 -0.95 -2.67
C PRO A 376 -8.51 -0.16 -1.36
N ALA A 377 -7.41 0.32 -0.78
CA ALA A 377 -7.45 1.17 0.43
C ALA A 377 -8.32 2.43 0.25
N THR A 378 -8.40 3.00 -0.95
CA THR A 378 -9.22 4.18 -1.22
C THR A 378 -10.72 3.91 -1.10
N LEU A 379 -11.14 2.63 -1.17
CA LEU A 379 -12.56 2.24 -0.99
C LEU A 379 -13.01 2.34 0.47
N LEU A 380 -12.09 2.44 1.43
CA LEU A 380 -12.43 2.75 2.83
C LEU A 380 -13.14 4.10 2.99
N ARG A 381 -13.08 4.95 1.96
CA ARG A 381 -13.88 6.18 1.83
C ARG A 381 -15.38 5.96 1.92
N ARG A 382 -15.86 4.74 1.62
CA ARG A 382 -17.28 4.38 1.73
C ARG A 382 -17.76 4.19 3.16
N ASN A 383 -16.85 4.03 4.13
CA ASN A 383 -17.20 4.06 5.55
C ASN A 383 -17.30 5.51 6.05
N ARG A 384 -18.48 5.88 6.55
CA ARG A 384 -18.83 7.26 6.92
C ARG A 384 -18.25 7.71 8.27
N THR A 385 -17.83 6.78 9.12
CA THR A 385 -17.31 7.06 10.47
C THR A 385 -15.81 6.82 10.57
N ALA A 386 -15.16 6.46 9.45
CA ALA A 386 -13.75 6.13 9.39
C ALA A 386 -12.92 7.28 9.95
N THR A 387 -12.08 6.93 10.91
CA THR A 387 -11.19 7.88 11.58
C THR A 387 -9.74 7.51 11.30
N ILE A 388 -8.94 8.45 10.81
CA ILE A 388 -7.49 8.25 10.65
C ILE A 388 -6.81 8.50 11.99
N VAL A 389 -6.07 7.50 12.48
CA VAL A 389 -5.26 7.58 13.71
C VAL A 389 -3.79 7.55 13.30
N THR A 390 -3.10 8.67 13.50
CA THR A 390 -1.74 8.86 12.96
C THR A 390 -0.88 9.78 13.84
N THR A 391 0.31 10.15 13.36
CA THR A 391 1.18 11.15 14.00
C THR A 391 1.11 12.48 13.27
N ARG A 392 1.46 13.59 13.94
CA ARG A 392 1.52 14.92 13.30
C ARG A 392 2.41 14.91 12.07
N SER A 393 3.61 14.33 12.20
CA SER A 393 4.57 14.23 11.10
C SER A 393 4.04 13.46 9.88
N ILE A 394 3.26 12.40 10.09
CA ILE A 394 2.67 11.62 8.99
C ILE A 394 1.50 12.37 8.37
N ALA A 395 0.63 13.00 9.18
CA ALA A 395 -0.48 13.81 8.70
C ALA A 395 0.01 14.99 7.85
N GLU A 396 1.01 15.73 8.33
CA GLU A 396 1.65 16.84 7.61
C GLU A 396 2.29 16.35 6.29
N ALA A 397 3.04 15.25 6.31
CA ALA A 397 3.61 14.66 5.11
C ALA A 397 2.55 14.16 4.11
N ALA A 398 1.34 13.83 4.58
CA ALA A 398 0.20 13.47 3.76
C ALA A 398 -0.62 14.68 3.27
N GLY A 399 -0.24 15.91 3.64
CA GLY A 399 -1.02 17.12 3.34
C GLY A 399 -2.34 17.23 4.10
N ILE A 400 -2.51 16.46 5.18
CA ILE A 400 -3.71 16.51 6.02
C ILE A 400 -3.48 17.57 7.08
N HIS A 401 -4.20 18.68 7.01
CA HIS A 401 -4.08 19.82 7.94
C HIS A 401 -5.23 19.92 8.94
N ASP A 402 -6.39 19.36 8.61
CA ASP A 402 -7.55 19.29 9.50
C ASP A 402 -7.47 18.02 10.36
N PHE A 403 -6.80 18.14 11.52
CA PHE A 403 -6.68 17.06 12.48
C PHE A 403 -6.73 17.55 13.93
N GLN A 404 -7.28 16.73 14.82
CA GLN A 404 -7.24 16.95 16.26
C GLN A 404 -5.86 16.56 16.83
N THR A 405 -5.38 17.32 17.80
CA THR A 405 -4.14 17.04 18.56
C THR A 405 -4.44 16.93 20.05
N PRO A 406 -4.66 15.72 20.58
CA PRO A 406 -4.91 15.52 22.01
C PRO A 406 -3.60 15.60 22.82
N ASN A 407 -3.72 15.87 24.12
CA ASN A 407 -2.56 15.91 25.03
C ASN A 407 -2.17 14.51 25.55
N SER A 408 -3.09 13.54 25.46
CA SER A 408 -2.86 12.17 25.91
C SER A 408 -3.59 11.13 25.05
N ALA A 409 -3.20 9.86 25.21
CA ALA A 409 -3.84 8.74 24.53
C ALA A 409 -5.31 8.57 24.96
N GLU A 410 -5.61 8.83 26.24
CA GLU A 410 -6.95 8.75 26.82
C GLU A 410 -7.88 9.84 26.27
N GLU A 411 -7.43 11.10 26.29
CA GLU A 411 -8.16 12.21 25.67
C GLU A 411 -8.42 11.93 24.19
N GLY A 412 -7.39 11.46 23.48
CA GLY A 412 -7.53 11.07 22.08
C GLY A 412 -8.54 9.95 21.88
N SER A 413 -8.57 8.94 22.76
CA SER A 413 -9.53 7.84 22.70
C SER A 413 -10.99 8.32 22.89
N GLU A 414 -11.21 9.29 23.77
CA GLU A 414 -12.55 9.88 24.00
C GLU A 414 -13.04 10.64 22.79
N TRP A 415 -12.14 11.42 22.20
CA TRP A 415 -12.45 12.13 20.98
C TRP A 415 -12.75 11.18 19.82
N ILE A 416 -11.96 10.11 19.63
CA ILE A 416 -12.22 9.10 18.59
C ILE A 416 -13.61 8.48 18.80
N LEU A 417 -13.95 8.07 20.02
CA LEU A 417 -15.25 7.47 20.33
C LEU A 417 -16.42 8.39 20.00
N SER A 418 -16.26 9.71 20.20
CA SER A 418 -17.28 10.71 19.84
C SER A 418 -17.56 10.82 18.34
N ARG A 419 -16.73 10.21 17.48
CA ARG A 419 -16.87 10.22 16.01
C ARG A 419 -17.52 8.95 15.46
N PHE A 420 -17.72 7.93 16.29
CA PHE A 420 -18.35 6.66 15.90
C PHE A 420 -19.87 6.62 16.13
N THR A 421 -20.46 7.73 16.59
CA THR A 421 -21.90 7.87 16.88
C THR A 421 -22.72 8.34 15.69
#